data_AF-A0A5B8XPS1-F1
#
_entry.id   AF-A0A5B8XPS1-F1
#
_cell.length_a   1.000
_cell.length_b   1.000
_cell.length_c   1.000
_cell.angle_alpha   90.00
_cell.angle_beta   90.00
_cell.angle_gamma   90.00
#
_symmetry.space_group_name_H-M   'P 1'
#
loop_
_entity.id
_entity.type
_entity.pdbx_description
1 polymer ?
#
loop_
_entity_poly.entity_id
_entity_poly.type
_entity_poly.pdbx_seq_one_letter_code
_entity_poly.pdbx_strand_id
1 'polypeptide(L)'
;MKLRLLAACLCLGCIEPPPEQQTNTNNADTNNATVTTNNGTVAAPKQIGDACEANSDCASNLCLTPGTLGMPGGYCYAPCDTDTGCPAGAHCALTDARDNGICVRSCEDTCERPGFGCFDFDLDTKEECWPRGEGPAAVGQACTTTTDCAGGNGAICLDASVGYEGGYCSTRCIGPENCDSGVCLEDFCLANSCDGRQGYEEVNLGMQEACFPSATGTGEVGDVCQSRLDCAGGFQGTCLRLTLEVAFCTLDCTDSDSLCGDDFCGQIPNDPEGRKICIERCNTPEDCVGGLGCVQVTEDVKLCLPPNRD
;
A
#
# COMPACT_ATOMS: atom_id res chain seq x y z
N MET A 1 -0.22 -7.91 17.65
CA MET A 1 -0.26 -7.53 16.22
C MET A 1 -1.28 -6.41 16.09
N LYS A 2 -0.87 -5.16 16.34
CA LYS A 2 -1.68 -3.98 16.05
C LYS A 2 -1.34 -3.67 14.62
N LEU A 3 -2.26 -3.93 13.71
CA LEU A 3 -2.01 -3.89 12.30
C LEU A 3 -1.60 -2.47 11.86
N ARG A 4 -2.04 -1.31 12.36
CA ARG A 4 -1.65 0.12 12.08
C ARG A 4 -1.22 0.50 10.65
N LEU A 5 -1.27 -0.42 9.70
CA LEU A 5 -0.59 -0.43 8.42
C LEU A 5 -1.30 0.50 7.44
N LEU A 6 -2.61 0.68 7.62
CA LEU A 6 -3.44 1.50 6.74
C LEU A 6 -3.40 2.98 7.10
N ALA A 7 -3.34 3.35 8.38
CA ALA A 7 -3.06 4.73 8.77
C ALA A 7 -1.66 5.13 8.27
N ALA A 8 -0.66 4.25 8.36
CA ALA A 8 0.69 4.49 7.83
C ALA A 8 0.78 4.45 6.29
N CYS A 9 -0.04 3.64 5.60
CA CYS A 9 -0.07 3.59 4.13
C CYS A 9 -0.81 4.77 3.49
N LEU A 10 -1.88 5.28 4.13
CA LEU A 10 -2.53 6.53 3.72
C LEU A 10 -1.67 7.75 4.09
N CYS A 11 -0.96 7.71 5.21
CA CYS A 11 -0.03 8.75 5.63
C CYS A 11 1.35 8.59 4.98
N LEU A 12 1.45 8.73 3.65
CA LEU A 12 2.61 9.17 2.82
C LEU A 12 4.05 8.65 3.07
N GLY A 13 4.32 7.84 4.11
CA GLY A 13 5.65 7.43 4.54
C GLY A 13 6.11 6.10 3.94
N CYS A 14 5.20 5.36 3.30
CA CYS A 14 5.52 4.10 2.62
C CYS A 14 5.39 4.18 1.09
N ILE A 15 4.85 5.27 0.54
CA ILE A 15 4.85 5.53 -0.90
C ILE A 15 6.07 6.41 -1.18
N GLU A 16 7.24 5.80 -1.33
CA GLU A 16 8.35 6.52 -1.94
C GLU A 16 7.87 7.02 -3.30
N PRO A 17 8.07 8.31 -3.65
CA PRO A 17 7.74 8.78 -4.99
C PRO A 17 8.47 7.88 -5.98
N PRO A 18 7.80 7.42 -7.06
CA PRO A 18 8.48 6.60 -8.07
C PRO A 18 9.75 7.33 -8.49
N PRO A 19 10.90 6.65 -8.59
CA PRO A 19 12.17 7.30 -8.88
C PRO A 19 11.99 8.15 -10.12
N GLU A 20 12.19 9.46 -9.95
CA GLU A 20 12.19 10.42 -11.03
C GLU A 20 13.16 9.88 -12.08
N GLN A 21 12.65 9.43 -13.23
CA GLN A 21 13.50 9.03 -14.35
C GLN A 21 14.23 10.30 -14.78
N GLN A 22 15.39 10.56 -14.20
CA GLN A 22 16.32 11.56 -14.66
C GLN A 22 16.77 11.11 -16.04
N THR A 23 16.05 11.58 -17.06
CA THR A 23 16.53 11.52 -18.44
C THR A 23 17.76 12.43 -18.49
N ASN A 24 18.94 11.84 -18.26
CA ASN A 24 20.23 12.47 -18.49
C ASN A 24 20.38 12.73 -20.00
N THR A 25 19.80 13.81 -20.50
CA THR A 25 20.08 14.33 -21.83
C THR A 25 21.34 15.19 -21.79
N ASN A 26 22.48 14.55 -21.59
CA ASN A 26 23.78 15.10 -21.93
C ASN A 26 24.29 14.37 -23.19
N ASN A 27 23.64 14.62 -24.33
CA ASN A 27 24.24 14.33 -25.61
C ASN A 27 24.36 15.63 -26.42
N ALA A 28 25.56 16.18 -26.42
CA ALA A 28 25.94 17.33 -27.24
C ALA A 28 26.13 16.87 -28.69
N ASP A 29 25.03 16.58 -29.37
CA ASP A 29 25.01 16.45 -30.83
C ASP A 29 24.30 17.66 -31.42
N THR A 30 25.10 18.64 -31.86
CA THR A 30 24.68 19.73 -32.74
C THR A 30 24.35 19.15 -34.11
N ASN A 31 23.14 18.61 -34.27
CA ASN A 31 22.53 18.43 -35.57
C ASN A 31 21.21 19.19 -35.61
N ASN A 32 21.17 20.12 -36.55
CA ASN A 32 20.13 21.07 -36.86
C ASN A 32 18.85 20.35 -37.37
N ALA A 33 18.23 19.55 -36.50
CA ALA A 33 16.92 18.99 -36.73
C ALA A 33 15.90 20.11 -36.58
N THR A 34 15.18 20.37 -37.65
CA THR A 34 14.03 21.25 -37.68
C THR A 34 13.03 20.77 -36.62
N VAL A 35 13.05 21.40 -35.44
CA VAL A 35 12.04 21.21 -34.41
C VAL A 35 10.75 21.66 -35.04
N THR A 36 9.97 20.68 -35.48
CA THR A 36 8.59 20.90 -35.87
C THR A 36 7.88 21.13 -34.55
N THR A 37 7.81 22.39 -34.11
CA THR A 37 6.95 22.79 -33.02
C THR A 37 5.53 22.55 -33.51
N ASN A 38 5.04 21.33 -33.31
CA ASN A 38 3.62 21.07 -33.26
C ASN A 38 3.12 21.99 -32.17
N ASN A 39 2.54 23.11 -32.58
CA ASN A 39 1.95 24.18 -31.78
C ASN A 39 0.65 23.65 -31.13
N GLY A 40 0.70 22.42 -30.63
CA GLY A 40 -0.34 21.78 -29.85
C GLY A 40 -0.39 22.52 -28.53
N THR A 41 -1.55 23.09 -28.24
CA THR A 41 -1.84 23.72 -26.97
C THR A 41 -1.55 22.70 -25.88
N VAL A 42 -0.49 22.92 -25.09
CA VAL A 42 -0.22 22.07 -23.92
C VAL A 42 -1.43 22.22 -23.02
N ALA A 43 -2.12 21.11 -22.73
CA ALA A 43 -3.25 21.14 -21.82
C ALA A 43 -2.78 21.74 -20.48
N ALA A 44 -3.59 22.59 -19.88
CA ALA A 44 -3.28 23.12 -18.56
C ALA A 44 -3.13 21.95 -17.57
N PRO A 45 -2.18 22.01 -16.62
CA PRO A 45 -2.04 20.99 -15.60
C PRO A 45 -3.33 20.82 -14.81
N LYS A 46 -3.69 19.57 -14.53
CA LYS A 46 -4.89 19.19 -13.79
C LYS A 46 -4.78 19.62 -12.32
N GLN A 47 -5.89 20.02 -11.72
CA GLN A 47 -5.97 20.54 -10.35
C GLN A 47 -6.23 19.41 -9.34
N ILE A 48 -6.21 19.74 -8.05
CA ILE A 48 -6.52 18.78 -6.98
C ILE A 48 -7.92 18.18 -7.20
N GLY A 49 -8.00 16.85 -7.13
CA GLY A 49 -9.21 16.06 -7.33
C GLY A 49 -9.52 15.65 -8.77
N ASP A 50 -8.80 16.20 -9.75
CA ASP A 50 -8.93 15.77 -11.14
C ASP A 50 -8.36 14.36 -11.37
N ALA A 51 -8.87 13.68 -12.39
CA ALA A 51 -8.39 12.36 -12.81
C ALA A 51 -6.99 12.43 -13.43
N CYS A 52 -6.11 11.49 -13.10
CA CYS A 52 -4.73 11.45 -13.61
C CYS A 52 -4.27 10.02 -13.88
N GLU A 53 -3.36 9.86 -14.84
CA GLU A 53 -2.70 8.59 -15.13
C GLU A 53 -1.22 8.61 -14.70
N ALA A 54 -0.64 9.80 -14.59
CA ALA A 54 0.75 10.00 -14.18
C ALA A 54 0.92 11.32 -13.42
N ASN A 55 2.01 11.42 -12.66
CA ASN A 55 2.39 12.62 -11.91
C ASN A 55 2.40 13.89 -12.76
N SER A 56 2.90 13.80 -13.99
CA SER A 56 3.00 14.93 -14.93
C SER A 56 1.65 15.52 -15.36
N ASP A 57 0.55 14.82 -15.13
CA ASP A 57 -0.79 15.34 -15.40
C ASP A 57 -1.19 16.45 -14.42
N CYS A 58 -0.65 16.40 -13.20
CA CYS A 58 -1.09 17.21 -12.07
C CYS A 58 -0.23 18.46 -11.90
N ALA A 59 -0.85 19.57 -11.52
CA ALA A 59 -0.15 20.82 -11.20
C ALA A 59 0.88 20.66 -10.06
N SER A 60 0.63 19.72 -9.15
CA SER A 60 1.50 19.35 -8.03
C SER A 60 2.59 18.32 -8.37
N ASN A 61 2.57 17.78 -9.59
CA ASN A 61 3.40 16.64 -10.01
C ASN A 61 3.18 15.37 -9.16
N LEU A 62 1.99 15.18 -8.59
CA LEU A 62 1.65 14.03 -7.75
C LEU A 62 0.26 13.47 -8.10
N CYS A 63 0.23 12.20 -8.48
CA CYS A 63 -0.96 11.46 -8.88
C CYS A 63 -1.09 10.18 -8.05
N LEU A 64 -2.22 10.01 -7.33
CA LEU A 64 -2.62 8.70 -6.85
C LEU A 64 -3.16 7.93 -8.05
N THR A 65 -2.36 7.01 -8.59
CA THR A 65 -2.75 6.27 -9.80
C THR A 65 -3.92 5.32 -9.52
N PRO A 66 -4.62 4.80 -10.54
CA PRO A 66 -5.72 3.86 -10.34
C PRO A 66 -5.37 2.59 -9.55
N GLY A 67 -4.11 2.17 -9.58
CA GLY A 67 -3.62 1.02 -8.81
C GLY A 67 -3.20 1.36 -7.37
N THR A 68 -3.40 2.59 -6.93
CA THR A 68 -3.07 3.03 -5.57
C THR A 68 -4.37 3.18 -4.77
N LEU A 69 -4.60 2.28 -3.82
CA LEU A 69 -5.78 2.27 -2.93
C LEU A 69 -7.11 2.21 -3.69
N GLY A 70 -7.12 1.56 -4.86
CA GLY A 70 -8.30 1.42 -5.71
C GLY A 70 -8.91 2.73 -6.22
N MET A 71 -8.10 3.79 -6.40
CA MET A 71 -8.55 5.14 -6.79
C MET A 71 -9.15 5.20 -8.22
N PRO A 72 -10.48 5.29 -8.42
CA PRO A 72 -11.08 5.15 -9.75
C PRO A 72 -10.67 6.29 -10.70
N GLY A 73 -9.84 6.00 -11.70
CA GLY A 73 -9.33 6.99 -12.68
C GLY A 73 -8.24 7.92 -12.15
N GLY A 74 -7.64 7.60 -11.01
CA GLY A 74 -6.52 8.32 -10.38
C GLY A 74 -6.88 9.68 -9.78
N TYR A 75 -6.04 10.30 -8.96
CA TYR A 75 -6.41 11.53 -8.25
C TYR A 75 -5.21 12.45 -8.04
N CYS A 76 -5.28 13.65 -8.62
CA CYS A 76 -4.27 14.69 -8.37
C CYS A 76 -4.38 15.19 -6.94
N TYR A 77 -3.26 15.17 -6.20
CA TYR A 77 -3.17 15.62 -4.81
C TYR A 77 -1.89 16.44 -4.58
N ALA A 78 -1.75 17.07 -3.42
CA ALA A 78 -0.51 17.73 -2.99
C ALA A 78 -0.30 17.47 -1.50
N PRO A 79 0.94 17.42 -0.97
CA PRO A 79 1.17 17.36 0.46
C PRO A 79 0.77 18.67 1.13
N CYS A 80 0.32 18.61 2.39
CA CYS A 80 -0.02 19.77 3.20
C CYS A 80 0.15 19.46 4.68
N ASP A 81 0.32 20.50 5.49
CA ASP A 81 0.29 20.38 6.96
C ASP A 81 -0.92 21.11 7.57
N THR A 82 -1.55 21.99 6.79
CA THR A 82 -2.75 22.75 7.16
C THR A 82 -3.55 23.12 5.91
N ASP A 83 -4.82 23.52 6.08
CA ASP A 83 -5.67 23.99 4.98
C ASP A 83 -5.05 25.14 4.16
N THR A 84 -4.23 25.98 4.80
CA THR A 84 -3.58 27.11 4.12
C THR A 84 -2.53 26.68 3.10
N GLY A 85 -2.05 25.43 3.17
CA GLY A 85 -1.17 24.81 2.19
C GLY A 85 -1.89 24.34 0.92
N CYS A 86 -3.23 24.29 0.92
CA CYS A 86 -4.01 23.77 -0.19
C CYS A 86 -4.52 24.88 -1.12
N PRO A 87 -4.61 24.60 -2.44
CA PRO A 87 -5.18 25.55 -3.39
C PRO A 87 -6.68 25.77 -3.12
N ALA A 88 -7.24 26.85 -3.67
CA ALA A 88 -8.65 27.16 -3.52
C ALA A 88 -9.55 26.00 -4.01
N GLY A 89 -10.58 25.66 -3.22
CA GLY A 89 -11.46 24.52 -3.48
C GLY A 89 -10.92 23.18 -2.97
N ALA A 90 -9.80 23.18 -2.26
CA ALA A 90 -9.26 22.04 -1.54
C ALA A 90 -9.00 22.39 -0.07
N HIS A 91 -8.85 21.38 0.77
CA HIS A 91 -8.42 21.50 2.16
C HIS A 91 -7.46 20.36 2.51
N CYS A 92 -6.82 20.44 3.67
CA CYS A 92 -5.86 19.44 4.10
C CYS A 92 -6.58 18.35 4.90
N ALA A 93 -6.57 17.12 4.38
CA ALA A 93 -7.20 15.96 4.99
C ALA A 93 -6.21 14.80 5.10
N LEU A 94 -6.64 13.71 5.74
CA LEU A 94 -5.87 12.48 5.93
C LEU A 94 -4.53 12.74 6.62
N THR A 95 -4.58 13.55 7.66
CA THR A 95 -3.39 13.96 8.42
C THR A 95 -2.88 12.84 9.32
N ASP A 96 -1.56 12.72 9.38
CA ASP A 96 -0.85 11.79 10.25
C ASP A 96 -0.69 12.37 11.68
N ALA A 97 -0.10 11.58 12.58
CA ALA A 97 0.14 12.02 13.96
C ALA A 97 1.18 13.17 14.09
N ARG A 98 1.77 13.61 12.99
CA ARG A 98 2.71 14.74 12.88
C ARG A 98 2.11 15.88 12.05
N ASP A 99 0.80 15.85 11.82
CA ASP A 99 0.02 16.81 11.05
C ASP A 99 0.37 16.85 9.54
N ASN A 100 1.08 15.87 8.98
CA ASN A 100 1.30 15.78 7.53
C ASN A 100 0.09 15.10 6.87
N GLY A 101 -0.54 15.74 5.89
CA GLY A 101 -1.69 15.21 5.14
C GLY A 101 -1.60 15.45 3.64
N ILE A 102 -2.75 15.33 2.97
CA ILE A 102 -2.90 15.61 1.54
C ILE A 102 -4.02 16.60 1.26
N CYS A 103 -3.78 17.49 0.30
CA CYS A 103 -4.80 18.33 -0.27
C CYS A 103 -5.78 17.49 -1.06
N VAL A 104 -7.03 17.53 -0.65
CA VAL A 104 -8.18 16.88 -1.28
C VAL A 104 -9.20 17.95 -1.68
N ARG A 105 -9.91 17.70 -2.78
CA ARG A 105 -10.94 18.63 -3.26
C ARG A 105 -12.08 18.66 -2.25
N SER A 106 -12.42 19.85 -1.76
CA SER A 106 -13.57 20.07 -0.90
C SER A 106 -14.88 19.94 -1.69
N CYS A 107 -15.97 19.63 -1.00
CA CYS A 107 -17.32 19.65 -1.56
C CYS A 107 -18.36 20.04 -0.49
N GLU A 108 -19.59 20.30 -0.92
CA GLU A 108 -20.71 20.62 -0.01
C GLU A 108 -21.91 19.66 -0.17
N ASP A 109 -22.06 19.02 -1.33
CA ASP A 109 -23.22 18.15 -1.63
C ASP A 109 -22.84 16.99 -2.56
N THR A 110 -22.16 17.32 -3.68
CA THR A 110 -21.84 16.34 -4.72
C THR A 110 -20.44 16.52 -5.26
N CYS A 111 -19.82 15.41 -5.61
CA CYS A 111 -18.63 15.40 -6.45
C CYS A 111 -19.07 15.23 -7.90
N GLU A 112 -18.63 16.12 -8.78
CA GLU A 112 -18.95 16.09 -10.21
C GLU A 112 -18.24 14.93 -10.96
N ARG A 113 -17.66 14.00 -10.21
CA ARG A 113 -16.79 12.93 -10.70
C ARG A 113 -17.45 11.57 -10.44
N PRO A 114 -17.68 10.75 -11.49
CA PRO A 114 -18.21 9.40 -11.31
C PRO A 114 -17.33 8.56 -10.38
N GLY A 115 -17.97 7.80 -9.48
CA GLY A 115 -17.27 6.98 -8.49
C GLY A 115 -16.80 7.72 -7.24
N PHE A 116 -17.12 9.01 -7.10
CA PHE A 116 -16.78 9.82 -5.92
C PHE A 116 -18.05 10.27 -5.20
N GLY A 117 -17.96 10.32 -3.87
CA GLY A 117 -18.98 10.91 -2.99
C GLY A 117 -18.44 12.16 -2.31
N CYS A 118 -19.36 12.99 -1.83
CA CYS A 118 -19.03 14.11 -0.94
C CYS A 118 -19.33 13.68 0.49
N PHE A 119 -18.30 13.55 1.32
CA PHE A 119 -18.43 13.14 2.73
C PHE A 119 -17.13 13.38 3.49
N ASP A 120 -17.25 13.48 4.81
CA ASP A 120 -16.15 13.58 5.77
C ASP A 120 -15.50 12.20 5.98
N PHE A 121 -14.44 11.91 5.23
CA PHE A 121 -13.75 10.62 5.25
C PHE A 121 -12.77 10.50 6.41
N ASP A 122 -12.10 11.57 6.83
CA ASP A 122 -11.13 11.52 7.93
C ASP A 122 -11.69 12.01 9.29
N LEU A 123 -12.95 12.41 9.33
CA LEU A 123 -13.70 12.87 10.50
C LEU A 123 -13.21 14.23 11.04
N ASP A 124 -12.76 15.11 10.15
CA ASP A 124 -12.30 16.47 10.48
C ASP A 124 -13.43 17.54 10.42
N THR A 125 -14.67 17.13 10.14
CA THR A 125 -15.88 17.97 9.95
C THR A 125 -15.95 18.75 8.64
N LYS A 126 -14.99 18.59 7.74
CA LYS A 126 -15.10 19.04 6.34
C LYS A 126 -15.50 17.84 5.47
N GLU A 127 -16.01 18.13 4.28
CA GLU A 127 -16.37 17.08 3.34
C GLU A 127 -15.43 17.10 2.14
N GLU A 128 -14.97 15.90 1.76
CA GLU A 128 -14.04 15.69 0.67
C GLU A 128 -14.74 15.01 -0.50
N CYS A 129 -14.25 15.32 -1.70
CA CYS A 129 -14.48 14.44 -2.83
C CYS A 129 -13.58 13.23 -2.77
N TRP A 130 -14.12 12.12 -2.26
CA TRP A 130 -13.40 10.87 -2.06
C TRP A 130 -14.08 9.69 -2.77
N PRO A 131 -13.33 8.65 -3.19
CA PRO A 131 -13.94 7.46 -3.80
C PRO A 131 -14.98 6.82 -2.90
N ARG A 132 -16.04 6.29 -3.51
CA ARG A 132 -17.09 5.57 -2.81
C ARG A 132 -17.45 4.27 -3.53
N GLY A 133 -18.01 3.35 -2.77
CA GLY A 133 -18.51 2.07 -3.28
C GLY A 133 -19.87 2.24 -3.94
N GLU A 134 -19.96 1.86 -5.21
CA GLU A 134 -21.20 1.85 -6.00
C GLU A 134 -21.52 0.46 -6.56
N GLY A 135 -20.59 -0.47 -6.40
CA GLY A 135 -20.65 -1.78 -7.00
C GLY A 135 -21.33 -2.82 -6.11
N PRO A 136 -21.55 -4.03 -6.65
CA PRO A 136 -22.24 -5.08 -5.94
C PRO A 136 -21.31 -5.88 -5.01
N ALA A 137 -19.99 -5.69 -5.08
CA ALA A 137 -19.05 -6.58 -4.39
C ALA A 137 -19.06 -6.34 -2.87
N ALA A 138 -19.50 -7.36 -2.12
CA ALA A 138 -19.55 -7.31 -0.66
C ALA A 138 -18.14 -7.32 -0.04
N VAL A 139 -18.05 -7.03 1.26
CA VAL A 139 -16.80 -7.16 2.02
C VAL A 139 -16.20 -8.56 1.82
N GLY A 140 -14.90 -8.65 1.56
CA GLY A 140 -14.18 -9.90 1.27
C GLY A 140 -14.01 -10.23 -0.22
N GLN A 141 -14.88 -9.69 -1.07
CA GLN A 141 -14.86 -9.98 -2.50
C GLN A 141 -13.74 -9.23 -3.23
N ALA A 142 -13.38 -9.74 -4.41
CA ALA A 142 -12.35 -9.13 -5.23
C ALA A 142 -12.80 -7.78 -5.80
N CYS A 143 -11.85 -6.85 -5.96
CA CYS A 143 -12.06 -5.55 -6.57
C CYS A 143 -10.80 -5.09 -7.31
N THR A 144 -10.96 -4.15 -8.22
CA THR A 144 -9.85 -3.41 -8.85
C THR A 144 -9.85 -1.96 -8.39
N THR A 145 -11.03 -1.41 -8.10
CA THR A 145 -11.23 -0.04 -7.63
C THR A 145 -12.28 0.00 -6.53
N THR A 146 -12.30 1.08 -5.75
CA THR A 146 -13.31 1.29 -4.71
C THR A 146 -14.74 1.25 -5.25
N THR A 147 -14.96 1.65 -6.51
CA THR A 147 -16.28 1.60 -7.15
C THR A 147 -16.81 0.20 -7.40
N ASP A 148 -15.96 -0.83 -7.38
CA ASP A 148 -16.41 -2.22 -7.51
C ASP A 148 -17.12 -2.71 -6.23
N CYS A 149 -16.81 -2.08 -5.11
CA CYS A 149 -17.27 -2.46 -3.78
C CYS A 149 -18.64 -1.87 -3.44
N ALA A 150 -19.39 -2.60 -2.64
CA ALA A 150 -20.53 -2.09 -1.90
C ALA A 150 -20.06 -1.29 -0.67
N GLY A 151 -20.99 -0.58 -0.02
CA GLY A 151 -20.72 0.13 1.25
C GLY A 151 -20.67 1.65 1.14
N GLY A 152 -20.96 2.23 -0.03
CA GLY A 152 -21.11 3.68 -0.19
C GLY A 152 -19.84 4.44 0.24
N ASN A 153 -20.03 5.48 1.04
CA ASN A 153 -18.95 6.38 1.48
C ASN A 153 -17.88 5.69 2.34
N GLY A 154 -18.17 4.53 2.94
CA GLY A 154 -17.19 3.79 3.73
C GLY A 154 -16.36 2.79 2.92
N ALA A 155 -16.72 2.52 1.67
CA ALA A 155 -16.09 1.44 0.90
C ALA A 155 -14.63 1.77 0.55
N ILE A 156 -13.80 0.73 0.51
CA ILE A 156 -12.42 0.80 0.04
C ILE A 156 -12.07 -0.51 -0.67
N CYS A 157 -11.30 -0.41 -1.77
CA CYS A 157 -10.64 -1.56 -2.35
C CYS A 157 -9.19 -1.61 -1.86
N LEU A 158 -8.90 -2.53 -0.93
CA LEU A 158 -7.54 -2.80 -0.47
C LEU A 158 -6.82 -3.58 -1.57
N ASP A 159 -5.65 -3.16 -2.02
CA ASP A 159 -4.95 -3.79 -3.15
C ASP A 159 -3.57 -4.35 -2.74
N ALA A 160 -2.80 -4.79 -3.74
CA ALA A 160 -1.48 -5.37 -3.54
C ALA A 160 -0.49 -4.41 -2.83
N SER A 161 -0.68 -3.09 -2.94
CA SER A 161 0.17 -2.11 -2.24
C SER A 161 0.06 -2.20 -0.72
N VAL A 162 -1.06 -2.72 -0.20
CA VAL A 162 -1.31 -2.98 1.22
C VAL A 162 -1.38 -4.48 1.54
N GLY A 163 -0.91 -5.33 0.63
CA GLY A 163 -0.82 -6.79 0.82
C GLY A 163 -2.07 -7.59 0.47
N TYR A 164 -3.09 -6.97 -0.16
CA TYR A 164 -4.33 -7.63 -0.59
C TYR A 164 -4.28 -7.94 -2.09
N GLU A 165 -3.54 -9.00 -2.44
CA GLU A 165 -3.40 -9.46 -3.82
C GLU A 165 -4.77 -9.77 -4.45
N GLY A 166 -4.98 -9.31 -5.69
CA GLY A 166 -6.25 -9.42 -6.40
C GLY A 166 -7.39 -8.54 -5.84
N GLY A 167 -7.09 -7.62 -4.92
CA GLY A 167 -7.99 -6.59 -4.39
C GLY A 167 -9.04 -7.11 -3.41
N TYR A 168 -9.37 -6.38 -2.37
CA TYR A 168 -10.31 -6.83 -1.34
C TYR A 168 -11.24 -5.69 -0.96
N CYS A 169 -12.53 -5.90 -1.23
CA CYS A 169 -13.55 -4.97 -0.78
C CYS A 169 -13.62 -4.99 0.74
N SER A 170 -13.47 -3.81 1.33
CA SER A 170 -13.70 -3.56 2.74
C SER A 170 -14.58 -2.32 2.88
N THR A 171 -15.04 -2.06 4.09
CA THR A 171 -15.72 -0.83 4.45
C THR A 171 -15.21 -0.35 5.80
N ARG A 172 -15.23 0.96 6.02
CA ARG A 172 -14.87 1.52 7.32
C ARG A 172 -15.89 1.12 8.38
N CYS A 173 -15.41 0.79 9.56
CA CYS A 173 -16.22 0.43 10.71
C CYS A 173 -15.79 1.18 11.96
N ILE A 174 -16.75 1.50 12.84
CA ILE A 174 -16.50 2.07 14.17
C ILE A 174 -16.74 0.99 15.24
N GLY A 175 -17.50 -0.04 14.90
CA GLY A 175 -17.76 -1.21 15.72
C GLY A 175 -18.09 -2.43 14.86
N PRO A 176 -18.17 -3.62 15.48
CA PRO A 176 -18.49 -4.87 14.79
C PRO A 176 -19.86 -4.85 14.11
N GLU A 177 -20.80 -4.03 14.60
CA GLU A 177 -22.14 -3.88 14.03
C GLU A 177 -22.14 -3.30 12.61
N ASN A 178 -21.05 -2.68 12.16
CA ASN A 178 -20.92 -2.08 10.83
C ASN A 178 -20.43 -3.08 9.77
N CYS A 179 -20.04 -4.30 10.15
CA CYS A 179 -19.38 -5.24 9.25
C CYS A 179 -20.27 -6.36 8.71
N ASP A 180 -21.59 -6.22 8.74
CA ASP A 180 -22.55 -7.28 8.38
C ASP A 180 -22.23 -8.61 9.06
N SER A 181 -21.59 -9.55 8.35
CA SER A 181 -21.15 -10.86 8.86
C SER A 181 -19.66 -10.91 9.25
N GLY A 182 -18.90 -9.85 9.00
CA GLY A 182 -17.46 -9.76 9.20
C GLY A 182 -17.01 -9.29 10.57
N VAL A 183 -15.71 -9.00 10.66
CA VAL A 183 -15.00 -8.50 11.84
C VAL A 183 -14.54 -7.08 11.59
N CYS A 184 -14.82 -6.18 12.52
CA CYS A 184 -14.22 -4.84 12.50
C CYS A 184 -12.83 -4.90 13.11
N LEU A 185 -11.79 -4.78 12.29
CA LEU A 185 -10.41 -4.75 12.73
C LEU A 185 -9.76 -3.46 12.25
N GLU A 186 -9.38 -2.62 13.23
CA GLU A 186 -8.67 -1.36 12.99
C GLU A 186 -9.36 -0.46 11.97
N ASP A 187 -10.65 -0.24 12.21
CA ASP A 187 -11.53 0.59 11.41
C ASP A 187 -11.88 0.03 10.03
N PHE A 188 -11.52 -1.22 9.71
CA PHE A 188 -11.89 -1.90 8.46
C PHE A 188 -12.64 -3.21 8.71
N CYS A 189 -13.64 -3.48 7.88
CA CYS A 189 -14.34 -4.75 7.89
C CYS A 189 -13.58 -5.83 7.12
N LEU A 190 -13.36 -6.96 7.75
CA LEU A 190 -12.89 -8.19 7.13
C LEU A 190 -14.01 -9.22 7.11
N ALA A 191 -14.23 -9.88 5.97
CA ALA A 191 -15.17 -10.99 5.86
C ALA A 191 -14.80 -12.10 6.83
N ASN A 192 -15.79 -12.79 7.39
CA ASN A 192 -15.59 -13.91 8.30
C ASN A 192 -15.36 -15.27 7.59
N SER A 193 -15.44 -15.28 6.27
CA SER A 193 -15.17 -16.43 5.39
C SER A 193 -14.30 -15.95 4.24
N CYS A 194 -13.40 -16.79 3.76
CA CYS A 194 -12.65 -16.52 2.52
C CYS A 194 -13.32 -17.10 1.28
N ASP A 195 -14.37 -17.91 1.43
CA ASP A 195 -15.10 -18.55 0.33
C ASP A 195 -14.17 -19.30 -0.66
N GLY A 196 -13.06 -19.86 -0.16
CA GLY A 196 -12.06 -20.58 -0.96
C GLY A 196 -11.23 -19.70 -1.88
N ARG A 197 -11.18 -18.39 -1.63
CA ARG A 197 -10.39 -17.43 -2.41
C ARG A 197 -8.89 -17.75 -2.33
N GLN A 198 -8.24 -17.86 -3.49
CA GLN A 198 -6.80 -18.10 -3.57
C GLN A 198 -6.02 -16.93 -2.95
N GLY A 199 -4.99 -17.24 -2.15
CA GLY A 199 -4.16 -16.24 -1.49
C GLY A 199 -4.76 -15.65 -0.23
N TYR A 200 -5.80 -16.28 0.32
CA TYR A 200 -6.45 -15.86 1.55
C TYR A 200 -6.70 -17.06 2.46
N GLU A 201 -6.74 -16.83 3.76
CA GLU A 201 -7.08 -17.85 4.75
C GLU A 201 -7.92 -17.29 5.90
N GLU A 202 -8.70 -18.19 6.50
CA GLU A 202 -9.52 -17.91 7.67
C GLU A 202 -8.65 -18.00 8.92
N VAL A 203 -8.44 -16.87 9.58
CA VAL A 203 -7.67 -16.77 10.82
C VAL A 203 -8.63 -16.65 12.00
N ASN A 204 -8.47 -17.55 12.97
CA ASN A 204 -9.25 -17.51 14.20
C ASN A 204 -8.67 -16.46 15.16
N LEU A 205 -9.42 -15.37 15.38
CA LEU A 205 -9.08 -14.27 16.29
C LEU A 205 -9.68 -14.48 17.69
N GLY A 206 -9.86 -15.73 18.10
CA GLY A 206 -10.38 -16.16 19.40
C GLY A 206 -11.90 -16.43 19.39
N MET A 207 -12.71 -15.42 19.09
CA MET A 207 -14.19 -15.55 19.05
C MET A 207 -14.79 -15.35 17.66
N GLN A 208 -13.98 -14.93 16.69
CA GLN A 208 -14.41 -14.63 15.33
C GLN A 208 -13.34 -15.12 14.37
N GLU A 209 -13.78 -15.56 13.19
CA GLU A 209 -12.92 -15.84 12.05
C GLU A 209 -12.88 -14.59 11.17
N ALA A 210 -11.73 -14.32 10.58
CA ALA A 210 -11.56 -13.24 9.63
C ALA A 210 -10.69 -13.71 8.46
N CYS A 211 -11.03 -13.26 7.27
CA CYS A 211 -10.35 -13.61 6.04
C CYS A 211 -9.18 -12.66 5.79
N PHE A 212 -7.96 -13.17 5.90
CA PHE A 212 -6.72 -12.41 5.70
C PHE A 212 -5.97 -12.86 4.46
N PRO A 213 -5.18 -11.97 3.82
CA PRO A 213 -4.22 -12.38 2.81
C PRO A 213 -3.22 -13.38 3.40
N SER A 214 -2.94 -14.44 2.65
CA SER A 214 -2.13 -15.59 3.07
C SER A 214 -1.05 -15.91 2.06
N ALA A 215 0.12 -16.29 2.56
CA ALA A 215 1.24 -16.84 1.81
C ALA A 215 0.96 -18.32 1.49
N THR A 216 0.26 -18.54 0.38
CA THR A 216 -0.16 -19.88 -0.09
C THR A 216 0.79 -20.50 -1.12
N GLY A 217 1.93 -19.86 -1.36
CA GLY A 217 2.98 -20.32 -2.27
C GLY A 217 3.82 -21.44 -1.68
N THR A 218 4.96 -21.68 -2.32
CA THR A 218 5.91 -22.73 -1.93
C THR A 218 7.29 -22.21 -1.54
N GLY A 219 7.54 -20.90 -1.70
CA GLY A 219 8.82 -20.28 -1.36
C GLY A 219 9.06 -20.30 0.15
N GLU A 220 10.22 -20.81 0.54
CA GLU A 220 10.67 -20.87 1.93
C GLU A 220 11.29 -19.53 2.36
N VAL A 221 11.61 -19.38 3.65
CA VAL A 221 12.26 -18.17 4.15
C VAL A 221 13.58 -17.96 3.40
N GLY A 222 13.80 -16.75 2.88
CA GLY A 222 14.98 -16.41 2.07
C GLY A 222 14.74 -16.46 0.57
N ASP A 223 13.79 -17.27 0.07
CA ASP A 223 13.51 -17.39 -1.37
C ASP A 223 13.10 -16.05 -1.99
N VAL A 224 13.53 -15.81 -3.23
CA VAL A 224 13.13 -14.61 -3.99
C VAL A 224 11.65 -14.68 -4.32
N CYS A 225 10.92 -13.60 -4.07
CA CYS A 225 9.49 -13.50 -4.33
C CYS A 225 9.15 -12.23 -5.12
N GLN A 226 8.00 -12.25 -5.79
CA GLN A 226 7.40 -11.08 -6.43
C GLN A 226 6.16 -10.60 -5.66
N SER A 227 5.47 -11.52 -5.00
CA SER A 227 4.24 -11.32 -4.24
C SER A 227 4.19 -12.24 -3.03
N ARG A 228 3.25 -11.97 -2.10
CA ARG A 228 2.96 -12.88 -0.97
C ARG A 228 2.60 -14.30 -1.45
N LEU A 229 2.00 -14.43 -2.64
CA LEU A 229 1.58 -15.71 -3.19
C LEU A 229 2.73 -16.63 -3.61
N ASP A 230 3.96 -16.09 -3.69
CA ASP A 230 5.15 -16.91 -3.96
C ASP A 230 5.66 -17.60 -2.69
N CYS A 231 5.31 -17.07 -1.52
CA CYS A 231 5.81 -17.52 -0.22
C CYS A 231 4.89 -18.55 0.43
N ALA A 232 5.46 -19.46 1.21
CA ALA A 232 4.75 -20.31 2.14
C ALA A 232 4.55 -19.60 3.49
N GLY A 233 3.79 -20.23 4.40
CA GLY A 233 3.66 -19.78 5.79
C GLY A 233 2.30 -19.20 6.20
N GLY A 234 1.29 -19.30 5.35
CA GLY A 234 -0.07 -18.90 5.70
C GLY A 234 -0.18 -17.40 6.00
N PHE A 235 -0.99 -17.02 6.98
CA PHE A 235 -1.19 -15.61 7.37
C PHE A 235 0.09 -14.94 7.91
N GLN A 236 1.08 -15.72 8.34
CA GLN A 236 2.35 -15.21 8.86
C GLN A 236 3.38 -14.97 7.75
N GLY A 237 3.20 -15.59 6.59
CA GLY A 237 4.12 -15.44 5.47
C GLY A 237 3.93 -14.12 4.74
N THR A 238 5.05 -13.53 4.34
CA THR A 238 5.03 -12.29 3.56
C THR A 238 6.21 -12.24 2.60
N CYS A 239 6.02 -11.55 1.49
CA CYS A 239 7.10 -11.20 0.58
C CYS A 239 7.63 -9.82 0.98
N LEU A 240 8.76 -9.79 1.69
CA LEU A 240 9.36 -8.56 2.18
C LEU A 240 10.19 -7.90 1.07
N ARG A 241 9.74 -6.76 0.58
CA ARG A 241 10.48 -5.90 -0.34
C ARG A 241 11.48 -5.05 0.43
N LEU A 242 12.77 -5.20 0.12
CA LEU A 242 13.84 -4.35 0.64
C LEU A 242 14.13 -3.19 -0.28
N THR A 243 14.00 -3.42 -1.59
CA THR A 243 14.18 -2.42 -2.64
C THR A 243 13.15 -2.67 -3.74
N LEU A 244 13.11 -1.80 -4.75
CA LEU A 244 12.28 -2.01 -5.94
C LEU A 244 12.64 -3.30 -6.70
N GLU A 245 13.87 -3.81 -6.55
CA GLU A 245 14.40 -4.95 -7.32
C GLU A 245 14.56 -6.23 -6.49
N VAL A 246 14.58 -6.12 -5.15
CA VAL A 246 14.88 -7.25 -4.26
C VAL A 246 13.77 -7.42 -3.23
N ALA A 247 13.16 -8.61 -3.27
CA ALA A 247 12.20 -9.07 -2.28
C ALA A 247 12.42 -10.55 -1.97
N PHE A 248 12.13 -10.95 -0.74
CA PHE A 248 12.30 -12.33 -0.30
C PHE A 248 11.19 -12.77 0.66
N CYS A 249 10.95 -14.07 0.72
CA CYS A 249 9.96 -14.67 1.59
C CYS A 249 10.43 -14.66 3.05
N THR A 250 9.53 -14.31 3.95
CA THR A 250 9.78 -14.31 5.40
C THR A 250 8.50 -14.60 6.17
N LEU A 251 8.63 -14.87 7.48
CA LEU A 251 7.53 -15.16 8.40
C LEU A 251 7.57 -14.21 9.58
N ASP A 252 6.42 -13.67 10.00
CA ASP A 252 6.32 -12.96 11.28
C ASP A 252 6.49 -13.95 12.46
N CYS A 253 7.36 -13.62 13.41
CA CYS A 253 7.66 -14.46 14.58
C CYS A 253 7.52 -13.71 15.90
N THR A 254 7.07 -14.39 16.97
CA THR A 254 6.69 -13.75 18.26
C THR A 254 7.64 -14.12 19.41
N ASP A 255 8.94 -13.91 19.24
CA ASP A 255 10.03 -14.20 20.22
C ASP A 255 10.49 -15.65 20.33
N SER A 256 9.88 -16.59 19.61
CA SER A 256 10.37 -17.97 19.55
C SER A 256 10.83 -18.33 18.15
N ASP A 257 12.03 -18.88 18.04
CA ASP A 257 12.57 -19.46 16.80
C ASP A 257 11.73 -20.66 16.30
N SER A 258 10.80 -21.17 17.12
CA SER A 258 9.99 -22.34 16.74
C SER A 258 9.14 -22.15 15.48
N LEU A 259 8.80 -20.92 15.11
CA LEU A 259 8.12 -20.59 13.86
C LEU A 259 9.07 -20.51 12.65
N CYS A 260 10.35 -20.28 12.90
CA CYS A 260 11.38 -20.12 11.88
C CYS A 260 12.08 -21.44 11.53
N GLY A 261 11.79 -22.54 12.23
CA GLY A 261 12.50 -23.79 12.03
C GLY A 261 13.98 -23.66 12.40
N ASP A 262 14.87 -23.84 11.42
CA ASP A 262 16.32 -23.66 11.60
C ASP A 262 16.77 -22.18 11.41
N ASP A 263 15.86 -21.31 10.97
CA ASP A 263 16.13 -19.89 10.75
C ASP A 263 16.10 -19.08 12.05
N PHE A 264 16.46 -17.80 11.95
CA PHE A 264 16.57 -16.90 13.11
C PHE A 264 15.39 -15.93 13.20
N CYS A 265 14.72 -15.87 14.35
CA CYS A 265 13.70 -14.86 14.63
C CYS A 265 14.37 -13.54 15.06
N GLY A 266 14.62 -12.65 14.10
CA GLY A 266 15.32 -11.38 14.29
C GLY A 266 14.41 -10.16 14.25
N GLN A 267 14.71 -9.14 15.04
CA GLN A 267 14.02 -7.85 14.94
C GLN A 267 14.50 -7.07 13.71
N ILE A 268 13.57 -6.46 12.97
CA ILE A 268 13.93 -5.58 11.85
C ILE A 268 14.60 -4.31 12.43
N PRO A 269 15.83 -3.97 11.99
CA PRO A 269 16.50 -2.76 12.45
C PRO A 269 15.65 -1.50 12.18
N ASN A 270 15.57 -0.63 13.19
CA ASN A 270 14.81 0.62 13.15
C ASN A 270 13.29 0.48 12.94
N ASP A 271 12.74 -0.73 13.04
CA ASP A 271 11.29 -0.89 13.06
C ASP A 271 10.72 -0.33 14.38
N PRO A 272 9.94 0.77 14.34
CA PRO A 272 9.40 1.38 15.54
C PRO A 272 8.44 0.47 16.30
N GLU A 273 7.86 -0.53 15.63
CA GLU A 273 6.95 -1.50 16.24
C GLU A 273 7.70 -2.70 16.81
N GLY A 274 8.99 -2.82 16.52
CA GLY A 274 9.83 -3.93 16.96
C GLY A 274 9.37 -5.27 16.40
N ARG A 275 8.84 -5.30 15.18
CA ARG A 275 8.45 -6.56 14.53
C ARG A 275 9.67 -7.45 14.38
N LYS A 276 9.43 -8.75 14.54
CA LYS A 276 10.43 -9.79 14.36
C LYS A 276 10.01 -10.69 13.21
N ILE A 277 10.99 -11.04 12.39
CA ILE A 277 10.80 -11.84 11.19
C ILE A 277 11.81 -12.99 11.18
N CYS A 278 11.47 -14.09 10.50
CA CYS A 278 12.39 -15.18 10.24
C CYS A 278 13.39 -14.77 9.15
N ILE A 279 14.68 -14.87 9.44
CA ILE A 279 15.77 -14.52 8.54
C ILE A 279 16.65 -15.75 8.35
N GLU A 280 16.91 -16.07 7.09
CA GLU A 280 17.78 -17.18 6.70
C GLU A 280 19.21 -16.97 7.24
N ARG A 281 19.74 -18.03 7.86
CA ARG A 281 21.13 -18.05 8.33
C ARG A 281 22.05 -18.42 7.17
N CYS A 282 23.25 -17.86 7.18
CA CYS A 282 24.28 -18.17 6.19
C CYS A 282 25.62 -18.47 6.86
N ASN A 283 26.45 -19.29 6.23
CA ASN A 283 27.83 -19.50 6.62
C ASN A 283 28.78 -18.79 5.63
N THR A 284 28.41 -18.81 4.36
CA THR A 284 29.14 -18.17 3.26
C THR A 284 28.19 -17.33 2.39
N PRO A 285 28.72 -16.40 1.57
CA PRO A 285 27.89 -15.59 0.66
C PRO A 285 27.05 -16.42 -0.33
N GLU A 286 27.50 -17.62 -0.69
CA GLU A 286 26.80 -18.51 -1.62
C GLU A 286 25.55 -19.16 -1.01
N ASP A 287 25.42 -19.16 0.32
CA ASP A 287 24.21 -19.62 0.99
C ASP A 287 23.04 -18.63 0.79
N CYS A 288 23.33 -17.39 0.40
CA CYS A 288 22.31 -16.36 0.22
C CYS A 288 21.81 -16.27 -1.23
N VAL A 289 20.50 -16.37 -1.40
CA VAL A 289 19.84 -16.22 -2.71
C VAL A 289 19.48 -14.75 -3.01
N GLY A 290 19.16 -14.45 -4.27
CA GLY A 290 18.56 -13.16 -4.65
C GLY A 290 19.46 -11.93 -4.58
N GLY A 291 20.79 -12.10 -4.51
CA GLY A 291 21.72 -10.97 -4.40
C GLY A 291 21.88 -10.44 -2.97
N LEU A 292 21.38 -11.17 -1.97
CA LEU A 292 21.69 -10.93 -0.57
C LEU A 292 23.14 -11.32 -0.26
N GLY A 293 23.76 -10.61 0.68
CA GLY A 293 25.08 -10.91 1.20
C GLY A 293 24.98 -11.61 2.56
N CYS A 294 25.94 -12.50 2.83
CA CYS A 294 26.05 -13.11 4.14
C CYS A 294 26.71 -12.16 5.15
N VAL A 295 25.91 -11.51 5.99
CA VAL A 295 26.33 -10.46 6.92
C VAL A 295 26.40 -11.00 8.34
N GLN A 296 27.57 -10.85 8.97
CA GLN A 296 27.76 -11.19 10.39
C GLN A 296 27.07 -10.13 11.27
N VAL A 297 26.05 -10.52 12.04
CA VAL A 297 25.30 -9.64 12.95
C VAL A 297 25.74 -9.77 14.42
N THR A 298 26.18 -10.96 14.84
CA THR A 298 26.79 -11.23 16.16
C THR A 298 27.99 -12.16 16.00
N GLU A 299 28.76 -12.49 17.04
CA GLU A 299 29.91 -13.42 16.91
C GLU A 299 29.54 -14.79 16.31
N ASP A 300 28.33 -15.27 16.58
CA ASP A 300 27.87 -16.61 16.18
C ASP A 300 26.74 -16.61 15.15
N VAL A 301 26.24 -15.43 14.74
CA VAL A 301 25.10 -15.32 13.82
C VAL A 301 25.48 -14.52 12.59
N LYS A 302 25.26 -15.14 11.44
CA LYS A 302 25.38 -14.58 10.10
C LYS A 302 24.04 -14.77 9.38
N LEU A 303 23.56 -13.72 8.74
CA LEU A 303 22.23 -13.67 8.12
C LEU A 303 22.34 -13.23 6.67
N CYS A 304 21.44 -13.73 5.83
CA CYS A 304 21.27 -13.22 4.48
C CYS A 304 20.56 -11.87 4.52
N LEU A 305 21.33 -10.79 4.35
CA LEU A 305 20.87 -9.41 4.37
C LEU A 305 21.29 -8.71 3.08
N PRO A 306 20.58 -7.65 2.64
CA PRO A 306 21.06 -6.85 1.52
C PRO A 306 22.48 -6.36 1.83
N PRO A 307 23.42 -6.42 0.87
CA PRO A 307 24.77 -5.93 1.09
C PRO A 307 24.70 -4.47 1.53
N ASN A 308 25.36 -4.12 2.64
CA ASN A 308 25.38 -2.77 3.18
C ASN A 308 25.66 -1.78 2.05
N ARG A 309 24.67 -0.93 1.75
CA ARG A 309 24.93 0.34 1.09
C ARG A 309 25.34 1.27 2.21
N ASP A 310 26.64 1.55 2.32
CA ASP A 310 27.19 2.56 3.23
C ASP A 310 26.41 3.88 3.17
#